data_AF-A0A485M190-F1
#
_entry.id   AF-A0A485M190-F1
#
_cell.length_a   1.000
_cell.length_b   1.000
_cell.length_c   1.000
_cell.angle_alpha   90.00
_cell.angle_beta   90.00
_cell.angle_gamma   90.00
#
_symmetry.space_group_name_H-M   'P 1'
#
loop_
_entity.id
_entity.type
_entity.pdbx_description
1 polymer ?
#
loop_
_entity_poly.entity_id
_entity_poly.type
_entity_poly.pdbx_seq_one_letter_code
_entity_poly.pdbx_strand_id
1 'polypeptide(L)'
;MGNRITQDLSTTPVLIPPPVAARHTIAMAIDSLLSDKYDANEIRKTLTLMRKDPFIPRYLKIEAGYLLILLEKLEEQKKIANKNAAEKERVQREIKKEFEERYTAENDRLKQELDELRYKLQKIEEIHINTEKKRGIQ
;
A
#
# COMPACT_ATOMS: atom_id res chain seq x y z
N MET A 1 22.38 64.00 34.36
CA MET A 1 21.15 63.19 34.30
C MET A 1 21.25 62.28 33.08
N GLY A 2 21.38 60.97 33.27
CA GLY A 2 21.53 60.01 32.17
C GLY A 2 20.17 59.41 31.80
N ASN A 3 19.71 59.67 30.57
CA ASN A 3 18.50 59.06 30.04
C ASN A 3 18.72 57.55 29.87
N ARG A 4 18.05 56.74 30.69
CA ARG A 4 17.91 55.30 30.47
C ARG A 4 16.90 55.09 29.36
N ILE A 5 17.34 54.59 28.22
CA ILE A 5 16.45 54.11 27.16
C ILE A 5 15.80 52.83 27.70
N THR A 6 14.56 52.93 28.15
CA THR A 6 13.68 51.79 28.41
C THR A 6 13.18 51.26 27.07
N GLN A 7 14.01 50.47 26.39
CA GLN A 7 13.58 49.78 25.19
C GLN A 7 12.85 48.51 25.62
N ASP A 8 11.56 48.43 25.29
CA ASP A 8 10.72 47.26 25.56
C ASP A 8 11.15 46.08 24.65
N LEU A 9 11.81 45.09 25.26
CA LEU A 9 12.35 43.89 24.60
C LEU A 9 11.27 42.96 24.03
N SER A 10 9.98 43.23 24.28
CA SER A 10 8.85 42.43 23.76
C SER A 10 8.60 42.61 22.25
N THR A 11 9.19 43.63 21.61
CA THR A 11 9.00 43.95 20.19
C THR A 11 10.18 43.60 19.29
N THR A 12 11.30 43.15 19.86
CA THR A 12 12.44 42.66 19.06
C THR A 12 12.16 41.26 18.53
N PRO A 13 12.15 41.04 17.19
CA PRO A 13 11.98 39.71 16.63
C PRO A 13 13.09 38.80 17.13
N VAL A 14 12.72 37.62 17.64
CA VAL A 14 13.68 36.62 18.14
C VAL A 14 14.59 36.22 16.99
N LEU A 15 15.82 36.71 17.00
CA LEU A 15 16.83 36.44 15.98
C LEU A 15 17.46 35.05 16.20
N ILE A 16 16.66 34.01 15.94
CA ILE A 16 17.01 32.86 15.10
C ILE A 16 18.47 32.71 14.60
N PRO A 17 19.49 32.18 15.33
CA PRO A 17 20.77 31.92 14.69
C PRO A 17 20.56 30.95 13.49
N PRO A 18 21.09 31.24 12.29
CA PRO A 18 20.89 30.40 11.10
C PRO A 18 21.14 28.90 11.31
N PRO A 19 22.15 28.47 12.11
CA PRO A 19 22.35 27.05 12.41
C PRO A 19 21.21 26.40 13.21
N VAL A 20 20.55 27.15 14.11
CA VAL A 20 19.45 26.63 14.95
C VAL A 20 18.17 26.52 14.12
N ALA A 21 17.87 27.53 13.30
CA ALA A 21 16.74 27.48 12.37
C ALA A 21 16.89 26.34 11.36
N ALA A 22 18.10 26.11 10.84
CA ALA A 22 18.38 25.02 9.92
C ALA A 22 18.18 23.63 10.56
N ARG A 23 18.65 23.44 11.80
CA ARG A 23 18.41 22.19 12.56
C ARG A 23 16.93 21.94 12.80
N HIS A 24 16.18 22.98 13.19
CA HIS A 24 14.74 22.87 13.38
C HIS A 24 14.02 22.49 12.09
N THR A 25 14.41 23.09 10.97
CA THR A 25 13.87 22.77 9.65
C THR A 25 14.18 21.32 9.22
N ILE A 26 15.39 20.82 9.50
CA ILE A 26 15.74 19.41 9.30
C ILE A 26 14.85 18.50 10.15
N ALA A 27 14.65 18.83 11.43
CA ALA A 27 13.81 18.05 12.33
C ALA A 27 12.36 17.98 11.82
N MET A 28 11.78 19.12 11.41
CA MET A 28 10.43 19.16 10.82
C MET A 28 10.33 18.34 9.54
N ALA A 29 11.36 18.38 8.68
CA ALA A 29 11.39 17.56 7.48
C ALA A 29 11.39 16.07 7.82
N ILE A 30 12.16 15.64 8.82
CA ILE A 30 12.19 14.26 9.29
C ILE A 30 10.84 13.85 9.89
N ASP A 31 10.27 14.66 10.79
CA ASP A 31 8.98 14.38 11.42
C ASP A 31 7.87 14.26 10.36
N SER A 32 7.91 15.10 9.33
CA SER A 32 7.00 14.99 8.20
C SER A 32 7.22 13.68 7.44
N LEU A 33 8.45 13.29 7.10
CA LEU A 33 8.74 12.03 6.41
C LEU A 33 8.30 10.79 7.20
N LEU A 34 8.39 10.84 8.53
CA LEU A 34 7.93 9.77 9.41
C LEU A 34 6.40 9.72 9.52
N SER A 35 5.70 10.80 9.13
CA SER A 35 4.26 10.80 8.97
C SER A 35 3.88 10.26 7.59
N ASP A 36 2.83 9.45 7.50
CA ASP A 36 2.35 8.88 6.21
C ASP A 36 1.83 9.94 5.21
N LYS A 37 1.78 11.21 5.60
CA LYS A 37 1.23 12.33 4.82
C LYS A 37 2.28 13.43 4.64
N TYR A 38 3.35 13.11 3.91
CA TYR A 38 4.38 14.10 3.57
C TYR A 38 4.30 14.56 2.12
N ASP A 39 4.56 15.85 1.90
CA ASP A 39 4.78 16.42 0.57
C ASP A 39 6.27 16.32 0.22
N ALA A 40 6.61 15.33 -0.60
CA ALA A 40 7.98 15.09 -1.05
C ALA A 40 8.57 16.31 -1.79
N ASN A 41 7.77 17.05 -2.55
CA ASN A 41 8.24 18.21 -3.32
C ASN A 41 8.60 19.36 -2.39
N GLU A 42 7.78 19.61 -1.38
CA GLU A 42 8.03 20.64 -0.39
C GLU A 42 9.29 20.35 0.42
N ILE A 43 9.45 19.12 0.88
CA ILE A 43 10.65 18.68 1.63
C ILE A 43 11.90 18.78 0.76
N ARG A 44 11.83 18.30 -0.49
CA ARG A 44 12.93 18.38 -1.46
C ARG A 44 13.36 19.83 -1.72
N LYS A 45 12.39 20.73 -1.91
CA LYS A 45 12.66 22.16 -2.12
C LYS A 45 13.35 22.76 -0.90
N THR A 46 12.83 22.50 0.29
CA THR A 46 13.35 23.02 1.56
C THR A 46 14.79 22.58 1.83
N LEU A 47 15.06 21.27 1.72
CA LEU A 47 16.42 20.73 1.90
C LEU A 47 17.40 21.23 0.83
N THR A 48 16.92 21.43 -0.41
CA THR A 48 17.75 21.99 -1.49
C THR A 48 18.13 23.45 -1.22
N LEU A 49 17.19 24.27 -0.76
CA LEU A 49 17.45 25.66 -0.37
C LEU A 49 18.48 25.72 0.77
N MET A 50 18.30 24.87 1.78
CA MET A 50 19.24 24.76 2.91
C MET A 50 20.67 24.43 2.47
N ARG A 51 20.82 23.52 1.49
CA ARG A 51 22.15 23.15 0.97
C ARG A 51 22.85 24.31 0.26
N LYS A 52 22.07 25.21 -0.37
CA LYS A 52 22.58 26.36 -1.12
C LYS A 52 22.84 27.59 -0.25
N ASP A 53 22.31 27.63 0.97
CA ASP A 53 22.45 28.78 1.87
C ASP A 53 23.90 28.97 2.35
N PRO A 54 24.57 30.10 2.06
CA PRO A 54 25.95 30.34 2.48
C PRO A 54 26.13 30.46 4.00
N PHE A 55 25.10 30.83 4.76
CA PHE A 55 25.16 31.05 6.21
C PHE A 55 24.99 29.76 7.02
N ILE A 56 24.66 28.65 6.35
CA ILE A 56 24.49 27.35 7.00
C ILE A 56 25.82 26.59 7.06
N PRO A 57 26.22 26.10 8.25
CA PRO A 57 27.43 25.29 8.42
C PRO A 57 27.46 24.04 7.52
N ARG A 58 28.68 23.63 7.12
CA ARG A 58 28.90 22.52 6.19
C ARG A 58 28.26 21.20 6.62
N TYR A 59 28.27 20.88 7.92
CA TYR A 59 27.71 19.60 8.41
C TYR A 59 26.18 19.54 8.21
N LEU A 60 25.45 20.64 8.43
CA LEU A 60 24.00 20.69 8.19
C LEU A 60 23.66 20.58 6.70
N LYS A 61 24.50 21.13 5.82
CA LYS A 61 24.35 20.95 4.37
C LYS A 61 24.52 19.50 3.95
N ILE A 62 25.45 18.78 4.59
CA ILE A 62 25.68 17.36 4.38
C ILE A 62 24.46 16.56 4.88
N GLU A 63 23.95 16.84 6.07
CA GLU A 63 22.73 16.22 6.62
C GLU A 63 21.52 16.42 5.69
N ALA A 64 21.28 17.64 5.22
CA ALA A 64 20.22 17.91 4.24
C ALA A 64 20.43 17.12 2.93
N GLY A 65 21.68 16.93 2.51
CA GLY A 65 22.04 16.09 1.36
C GLY A 65 21.71 14.61 1.57
N TYR A 66 22.00 14.06 2.75
CA TYR A 66 21.61 12.68 3.09
C TYR A 66 20.09 12.50 3.10
N LEU A 67 19.36 13.45 3.64
CA LEU A 67 17.89 13.41 3.66
C LEU A 67 17.29 13.46 2.25
N LEU A 68 17.88 14.22 1.33
CA LEU A 68 17.46 14.22 -0.08
C LEU A 68 17.63 12.83 -0.75
N ILE A 69 18.75 12.15 -0.49
CA ILE A 69 18.99 10.80 -1.02
C ILE A 69 18.01 9.80 -0.41
N LEU A 70 17.73 9.92 0.90
CA LEU A 70 16.76 9.06 1.57
C LEU A 70 15.35 9.27 1.02
N LEU A 71 14.96 10.52 0.76
CA LEU A 71 13.69 10.86 0.13
C LEU A 71 13.55 10.20 -1.25
N GLU A 72 14.59 10.25 -2.09
CA GLU A 72 14.58 9.58 -3.40
C GLU A 72 14.41 8.06 -3.29
N LYS A 73 15.10 7.45 -2.33
CA LYS A 73 14.95 6.00 -2.08
C LYS A 73 13.55 5.64 -1.59
N LEU A 74 12.97 6.47 -0.71
CA LEU A 74 11.60 6.27 -0.22
C LEU A 74 10.56 6.38 -1.35
N GLU A 75 10.71 7.36 -2.25
CA GLU A 75 9.81 7.51 -3.40
C GLU A 75 9.89 6.30 -4.35
N GLU A 76 11.10 5.80 -4.63
CA GLU A 76 11.27 4.61 -5.47
C GLU A 76 10.69 3.35 -4.80
N GLN A 77 10.91 3.18 -3.49
CA GLN A 77 10.29 2.09 -2.74
C GLN A 77 8.76 2.17 -2.76
N LYS A 78 8.18 3.36 -2.57
CA LYS A 78 6.73 3.57 -2.64
C LYS A 78 6.18 3.21 -4.03
N LYS A 79 6.89 3.57 -5.09
CA LYS A 79 6.54 3.22 -6.48
C LYS A 79 6.58 1.71 -6.71
N ILE A 80 7.60 1.02 -6.22
CA ILE A 80 7.71 -0.44 -6.30
C ILE A 80 6.58 -1.10 -5.49
N ALA A 81 6.33 -0.64 -4.27
CA ALA A 81 5.25 -1.15 -3.43
C ALA A 81 3.89 -1.02 -4.11
N ASN A 82 3.60 0.13 -4.72
CA ASN A 82 2.36 0.36 -5.46
C ASN A 82 2.23 -0.56 -6.69
N LYS A 83 3.32 -0.78 -7.44
CA LYS A 83 3.33 -1.71 -8.57
C LYS A 83 3.06 -3.15 -8.10
N ASN A 84 3.70 -3.57 -7.02
CA ASN A 84 3.53 -4.92 -6.46
C ASN A 84 2.11 -5.11 -5.91
N ALA A 85 1.52 -4.09 -5.30
CA ALA A 85 0.13 -4.13 -4.83
C ALA A 85 -0.85 -4.29 -5.99
N ALA A 86 -0.68 -3.50 -7.07
CA ALA A 86 -1.50 -3.61 -8.27
C ALA A 86 -1.37 -4.98 -8.94
N GLU A 87 -0.15 -5.51 -9.04
CA GLU A 87 0.11 -6.82 -9.63
C GLU A 87 -0.49 -7.95 -8.78
N LYS A 88 -0.35 -7.87 -7.46
CA LYS A 88 -0.98 -8.83 -6.53
C LYS A 88 -2.50 -8.83 -6.71
N GLU A 89 -3.12 -7.66 -6.82
CA GLU A 89 -4.57 -7.54 -7.03
C GLU A 89 -4.99 -8.14 -8.39
N ARG A 90 -4.20 -7.91 -9.44
CA ARG A 90 -4.43 -8.49 -10.78
C ARG A 90 -4.37 -10.02 -10.74
N VAL A 91 -3.29 -10.58 -10.20
CA VAL A 91 -3.11 -12.04 -10.07
C VAL A 91 -4.21 -12.65 -9.21
N GLN A 92 -4.60 -12.00 -8.11
CA GLN A 92 -5.68 -12.49 -7.27
C GLN A 92 -7.03 -12.52 -8.02
N ARG A 93 -7.31 -11.53 -8.86
CA ARG A 93 -8.50 -11.52 -9.73
C ARG A 93 -8.45 -12.62 -10.79
N GLU A 94 -7.31 -12.85 -11.42
CA GLU A 94 -7.13 -13.90 -12.42
C GLU A 94 -7.32 -15.29 -11.81
N ILE A 95 -6.69 -15.57 -10.67
CA ILE A 95 -6.84 -16.84 -9.94
C ILE A 95 -8.29 -17.06 -9.54
N LYS A 96 -8.96 -16.02 -9.01
CA LYS A 96 -10.37 -16.13 -8.62
C LYS A 96 -11.26 -16.47 -9.82
N LYS A 97 -11.05 -15.80 -10.95
CA LYS A 97 -11.81 -16.05 -12.18
C LYS A 97 -11.58 -17.47 -12.70
N GLU A 98 -10.34 -17.91 -12.78
CA GLU A 98 -10.01 -19.26 -13.23
C GLU A 98 -10.60 -20.33 -12.31
N PHE A 99 -10.55 -20.10 -10.99
CA PHE A 99 -11.14 -21.00 -10.02
C PHE A 99 -12.66 -21.07 -10.16
N GLU A 100 -13.34 -19.92 -10.29
CA GLU A 100 -14.79 -19.86 -10.50
C GLU A 100 -15.21 -20.56 -11.81
N GLU A 101 -14.50 -20.31 -12.91
CA GLU A 101 -14.79 -20.94 -14.21
C GLU A 101 -14.60 -22.46 -14.18
N ARG A 102 -13.45 -22.93 -13.68
CA ARG A 102 -13.17 -24.37 -13.57
C ARG A 102 -14.11 -25.07 -12.60
N TYR A 103 -14.36 -24.46 -11.44
CA TYR A 103 -15.22 -25.04 -10.43
C TYR A 103 -16.67 -25.13 -10.92
N THR A 104 -17.18 -24.10 -11.58
CA THR A 104 -18.54 -24.11 -12.14
C THR A 104 -18.67 -25.17 -13.23
N ALA A 105 -17.72 -25.22 -14.17
CA ALA A 105 -17.74 -26.20 -15.25
C ALA A 105 -17.66 -27.65 -14.74
N GLU A 106 -16.78 -27.93 -13.78
CA GLU A 106 -16.65 -29.27 -13.21
C GLU A 106 -17.89 -29.65 -12.38
N ASN A 107 -18.47 -28.70 -11.64
CA ASN A 107 -19.67 -28.94 -10.85
C ASN A 107 -20.88 -29.25 -11.75
N ASP A 108 -21.04 -28.52 -12.86
CA ASP A 108 -22.11 -28.80 -13.81
C ASP A 108 -21.92 -30.14 -14.53
N ARG A 109 -20.68 -30.50 -14.88
CA ARG A 109 -20.35 -31.83 -15.40
C ARG A 109 -20.71 -32.94 -14.39
N LEU A 110 -20.30 -32.78 -13.12
CA LEU A 110 -20.58 -33.76 -12.07
C LEU A 110 -22.08 -33.89 -11.79
N LYS A 111 -22.86 -32.81 -11.88
CA LYS A 111 -24.33 -32.87 -11.78
C LYS A 111 -24.93 -33.70 -12.90
N GLN A 112 -24.49 -33.49 -14.15
CA GLN A 112 -24.97 -34.27 -15.30
C GLN A 112 -24.66 -35.76 -15.12
N GLU A 113 -23.44 -36.09 -14.70
CA GLU A 113 -23.03 -37.47 -14.44
C GLU A 113 -23.85 -38.10 -13.31
N LEU A 114 -24.14 -37.34 -12.25
CA LEU A 114 -24.98 -37.77 -11.13
C LEU A 114 -26.43 -38.01 -11.57
N ASP A 115 -27.01 -37.14 -12.39
CA ASP A 115 -28.36 -37.32 -12.93
C ASP A 115 -28.45 -38.53 -13.87
N GLU A 116 -27.44 -38.75 -14.70
CA GLU A 116 -27.37 -39.91 -15.58
C GLU A 116 -27.25 -41.22 -14.79
N LEU A 117 -26.42 -41.25 -13.75
CA LEU A 117 -26.28 -42.42 -12.88
C LEU A 117 -27.58 -42.70 -12.11
N ARG A 118 -28.26 -41.66 -11.62
CA ARG A 118 -29.60 -41.80 -10.99
C ARG A 118 -30.62 -42.39 -11.95
N TYR A 119 -30.66 -41.90 -13.18
CA TYR A 119 -31.55 -42.43 -14.21
C TYR A 119 -31.27 -43.91 -14.52
N LYS A 120 -29.98 -44.27 -14.68
CA LYS A 120 -29.57 -45.67 -14.91
C LYS A 120 -29.97 -46.56 -13.74
N LEU A 121 -29.77 -46.11 -12.50
CA LEU A 121 -30.15 -46.85 -11.29
C LEU A 121 -31.66 -47.10 -11.27
N GLN A 122 -32.46 -46.06 -11.47
CA GLN A 122 -33.92 -46.17 -11.53
C GLN A 122 -34.39 -47.16 -12.61
N LYS A 123 -33.75 -47.16 -13.79
CA LYS A 123 -34.08 -48.10 -14.86
C LYS A 123 -33.72 -49.55 -14.50
N ILE A 124 -32.61 -49.76 -13.80
CA ILE A 124 -32.24 -51.10 -13.30
C ILE A 124 -33.27 -51.59 -12.28
N GLU A 125 -33.71 -50.73 -11.36
CA GLU A 125 -34.75 -51.04 -10.38
C GLU A 125 -36.09 -51.38 -11.07
N GLU A 126 -36.52 -50.60 -12.06
CA GLU A 126 -37.72 -50.89 -12.85
C GLU A 126 -37.62 -52.25 -13.56
N ILE A 127 -36.48 -52.56 -14.17
CA ILE A 127 -36.24 -53.85 -14.82
C ILE A 127 -36.28 -54.98 -13.79
N HIS A 128 -35.66 -54.81 -12.62
CA HIS A 128 -35.65 -55.80 -11.56
C HIS A 128 -37.08 -56.11 -11.08
N ILE A 129 -37.85 -55.09 -10.71
CA ILE A 129 -39.26 -55.23 -10.29
C ILE A 129 -40.09 -55.95 -11.36
N ASN A 130 -39.92 -55.57 -12.63
CA ASN A 130 -40.64 -56.22 -13.73
C ASN A 130 -40.22 -57.68 -13.94
N THR A 131 -38.95 -58.00 -13.69
CA THR A 131 -38.42 -59.36 -13.81
C THR A 131 -38.93 -60.25 -12.68
N GLU A 132 -38.96 -59.77 -11.43
CA GLU A 132 -39.52 -60.50 -10.29
C GLU A 132 -41.02 -60.76 -10.46
N LYS A 133 -41.79 -59.73 -10.89
CA LYS A 133 -43.20 -59.87 -11.23
C LYS A 133 -43.46 -60.93 -12.31
N LYS A 134 -42.63 -60.98 -13.36
CA LYS A 134 -42.74 -62.00 -14.43
C LYS A 134 -42.36 -63.40 -13.97
N ARG A 135 -41.50 -63.52 -12.95
CA ARG A 135 -41.10 -64.82 -12.36
C ARG A 135 -42.09 -65.32 -11.30
N GLY A 136 -43.13 -64.55 -10.98
CA GLY A 136 -44.16 -64.95 -10.01
C GLY A 136 -43.67 -65.00 -8.56
N ILE A 137 -42.51 -64.41 -8.29
CA ILE A 137 -41.97 -64.24 -6.94
C ILE A 137 -42.56 -62.91 -6.46
N GLN A 138 -43.54 -62.98 -5.55
CA GLN A 138 -44.06 -61.82 -4.82
C GLN A 138 -43.28 -61.62 -3.53
#